data_AF-A0A9P9G4G7-F1
#
_entry.id   AF-A0A9P9G4G7-F1
#
_cell.length_a   1.000
_cell.length_b   1.000
_cell.length_c   1.000
_cell.angle_alpha   90.00
_cell.angle_beta   90.00
_cell.angle_gamma   90.00
#
_symmetry.space_group_name_H-M   'P 1'
#
loop_
_entity.id
_entity.type
_entity.pdbx_description
1 polymer ?
#
loop_
_entity_poly.entity_id
_entity_poly.type
_entity_poly.pdbx_seq_one_letter_code
_entity_poly.pdbx_strand_id
1 'polypeptide(L)'
;MFHQVVYVANKDIGEGFRLENEEKQGFIMVNNVGSNATFEPGSVTVDDVNQYFYQLSGLTLDKVTPEIVSINCWTMAAYTAGRFESKGGQVFLAGCSAHTMPPTGGLGEH
;
A
#
# COMPACT_ATOMS: atom_id res chain seq x y z
N MET A 1 15.10 -3.48 14.52
CA MET A 1 14.50 -3.81 13.22
C MET A 1 14.04 -2.50 12.60
N PHE A 2 14.69 -2.03 11.53
CA PHE A 2 14.35 -0.76 10.89
C PHE A 2 13.23 -1.01 9.89
N HIS A 3 12.08 -0.38 10.08
CA HIS A 3 10.97 -0.40 9.13
C HIS A 3 10.97 0.96 8.43
N GLN A 4 11.50 1.02 7.22
CA GLN A 4 11.52 2.25 6.45
C GLN A 4 10.45 2.20 5.36
N VAL A 5 9.64 3.25 5.31
CA VAL A 5 8.77 3.53 4.17
C VAL A 5 9.50 4.57 3.32
N VAL A 6 9.79 4.23 2.08
CA VAL A 6 10.42 5.14 1.12
C VAL A 6 9.33 5.66 0.19
N TYR A 7 9.08 6.95 0.25
CA TYR A 7 8.24 7.62 -0.74
C TYR A 7 9.08 7.93 -1.97
N VAL A 8 8.65 7.44 -3.12
CA VAL A 8 9.30 7.73 -4.40
C VAL A 8 8.53 8.86 -5.05
N ALA A 9 9.25 9.94 -5.37
CA ALA A 9 8.69 11.06 -6.11
C ALA A 9 8.71 10.73 -7.60
N ASN A 10 7.66 10.08 -8.10
CA ASN A 10 7.45 9.81 -9.52
C ASN A 10 6.35 10.75 -10.06
N LYS A 11 6.56 11.30 -11.27
CA LYS A 11 5.61 12.26 -11.89
C LYS A 11 4.37 11.58 -12.48
N ASP A 12 4.50 10.29 -12.79
CA ASP A 12 3.50 9.47 -13.47
C ASP A 12 2.85 8.47 -12.52
N ILE A 13 3.44 8.16 -11.36
CA ILE A 13 2.89 7.21 -10.40
C ILE A 13 3.00 7.81 -8.99
N GLY A 14 1.94 7.69 -8.20
CA GLY A 14 1.96 8.05 -6.78
C GLY A 14 2.11 6.78 -5.94
N GLU A 15 3.22 6.64 -5.20
CA GLU A 15 3.53 5.40 -4.50
C GLU A 15 4.29 5.55 -3.17
N GLY A 16 4.44 4.41 -2.49
CA GLY A 16 5.46 4.18 -1.48
C GLY A 16 5.99 2.75 -1.54
N PHE A 17 7.26 2.58 -1.18
CA PHE A 17 7.91 1.30 -0.96
C PHE A 17 8.00 1.02 0.53
N ARG A 18 7.71 -0.22 0.92
CA ARG A 18 8.15 -0.73 2.21
C ARG A 18 9.13 -1.87 1.97
N LEU A 19 10.33 -1.74 2.54
CA LEU A 19 11.31 -2.82 2.58
C LEU A 19 11.21 -3.56 3.91
N GLU A 20 11.31 -4.88 3.83
CA GLU A 20 11.25 -5.83 4.93
C GLU A 20 12.41 -6.82 4.82
N ASN A 21 12.67 -7.55 5.92
CA ASN A 21 13.65 -8.64 5.95
C ASN A 21 15.03 -8.24 5.38
N GLU A 22 15.64 -7.19 5.94
CA GLU A 22 16.96 -6.71 5.50
C GLU A 22 17.01 -6.34 4.01
N GLU A 23 15.96 -5.68 3.51
CA GLU A 23 15.86 -5.22 2.10
C GLU A 23 15.74 -6.36 1.08
N LYS A 24 15.56 -7.61 1.52
CA LYS A 24 15.39 -8.77 0.63
C LYS A 24 13.97 -8.92 0.12
N GLN A 25 13.02 -8.33 0.81
CA GLN A 25 11.59 -8.40 0.48
C GLN A 25 10.95 -7.04 0.73
N GLY A 26 9.75 -6.87 0.21
CA GLY A 26 9.00 -5.64 0.40
C GLY A 26 7.72 -5.66 -0.39
N PHE A 27 6.98 -4.57 -0.30
CA PHE A 27 5.83 -4.34 -1.15
C PHE A 27 5.81 -2.92 -1.67
N ILE A 28 5.24 -2.78 -2.86
CA ILE A 28 4.97 -1.50 -3.51
C ILE A 28 3.50 -1.19 -3.30
N MET A 29 3.23 0.02 -2.82
CA MET A 29 1.88 0.58 -2.80
C MET A 29 1.75 1.54 -3.96
N VAL A 30 0.92 1.21 -4.95
CA VAL A 30 0.60 2.09 -6.08
C VAL A 30 -0.78 2.70 -5.83
N ASN A 31 -0.83 4.02 -5.64
CA ASN A 31 -2.09 4.73 -5.38
C ASN A 31 -2.73 5.22 -6.68
N ASN A 32 -1.92 5.64 -7.65
CA ASN A 32 -2.37 6.12 -8.95
C ASN A 32 -1.31 5.90 -10.03
N VAL A 33 -1.76 5.74 -11.28
CA VAL A 33 -0.93 5.71 -12.50
C VAL A 33 -1.52 6.73 -13.48
N GLY A 34 -0.77 7.78 -13.76
CA GLY A 34 -1.24 8.98 -14.44
C GLY A 34 -2.45 9.57 -13.70
N SER A 35 -3.54 9.76 -14.44
CA SER A 35 -4.82 10.22 -13.90
C SER A 35 -5.70 9.10 -13.34
N ASN A 36 -5.28 7.83 -13.47
CA ASN A 36 -6.07 6.71 -12.96
C ASN A 36 -5.73 6.46 -11.48
N ALA A 37 -6.72 6.61 -10.60
CA ALA A 37 -6.61 6.34 -9.16
C ALA A 37 -7.56 5.23 -8.69
N THR A 38 -8.24 4.54 -9.62
CA THR A 38 -9.18 3.46 -9.32
C THR A 38 -8.79 2.22 -10.10
N PHE A 39 -8.64 1.09 -9.40
CA PHE A 39 -8.26 -0.18 -9.98
C PHE A 39 -9.35 -1.20 -9.64
N GLU A 40 -9.87 -1.89 -10.65
CA GLU A 40 -10.79 -3.01 -10.41
C GLU A 40 -9.99 -4.23 -9.94
N PRO A 41 -10.53 -5.08 -9.04
CA PRO A 41 -9.86 -6.31 -8.63
C PRO A 41 -9.49 -7.18 -9.84
N GLY A 42 -8.21 -7.56 -9.94
CA GLY A 42 -7.68 -8.38 -11.04
C GLY A 42 -7.41 -7.62 -12.35
N SER A 43 -7.60 -6.29 -12.40
CA SER A 43 -7.29 -5.48 -13.58
C SER A 43 -5.80 -5.21 -13.78
N VAL A 44 -4.98 -5.42 -12.74
CA VAL A 44 -3.52 -5.21 -12.76
C VAL A 44 -2.82 -6.55 -13.01
N THR A 45 -1.98 -6.59 -14.03
CA THR A 45 -1.22 -7.79 -14.43
C THR A 45 0.19 -7.80 -13.83
N VAL A 46 0.88 -8.95 -13.95
CA VAL A 46 2.29 -9.07 -13.55
C VAL A 46 3.20 -8.16 -14.40
N ASP A 47 2.91 -8.00 -15.69
CA ASP A 47 3.64 -7.09 -16.56
C ASP A 47 3.51 -5.63 -16.10
N ASP A 48 2.30 -5.20 -15.72
CA ASP A 48 2.06 -3.85 -15.18
C ASP A 48 2.88 -3.63 -13.90
N VAL A 49 2.86 -4.60 -12.98
CA VAL A 49 3.62 -4.51 -11.72
C VAL A 49 5.12 -4.44 -11.96
N ASN A 50 5.65 -5.22 -12.91
CA ASN A 50 7.05 -5.13 -13.30
C ASN A 50 7.38 -3.75 -13.88
N GLN A 51 6.53 -3.23 -14.77
CA GLN A 51 6.72 -1.90 -15.33
C GLN A 51 6.73 -0.84 -14.23
N TYR A 52 5.79 -0.90 -13.29
CA TYR A 52 5.78 -0.01 -12.14
C TYR A 52 7.08 -0.15 -11.36
N PHE A 53 7.46 -1.34 -10.90
CA PHE A 53 8.71 -1.56 -10.16
C PHE A 53 9.92 -0.87 -10.80
N TYR A 54 10.14 -1.02 -12.11
CA TYR A 54 11.26 -0.37 -12.80
C TYR A 54 11.13 1.16 -12.86
N GLN A 55 9.93 1.67 -13.13
CA GLN A 55 9.68 3.10 -13.17
C GLN A 55 9.90 3.77 -11.81
N LEU A 56 9.56 3.11 -10.70
CA LEU A 56 9.69 3.71 -9.37
C LEU A 56 11.09 3.50 -8.79
N SER A 57 11.70 2.34 -9.01
CA SER A 57 13.05 2.05 -8.51
C SER A 57 14.16 2.74 -9.33
N GLY A 58 13.87 3.11 -10.59
CA GLY A 58 14.89 3.57 -11.55
C GLY A 58 15.87 2.47 -11.95
N LEU A 59 15.59 1.22 -11.59
CA LEU A 59 16.38 0.06 -11.98
C LEU A 59 15.99 -0.42 -13.37
N THR A 60 16.82 -1.28 -13.91
CA THR A 60 16.65 -1.89 -15.23
C THR A 60 16.69 -3.41 -15.11
N LEU A 61 16.07 -4.11 -16.06
CA LEU A 61 15.93 -5.57 -16.06
C LEU A 61 17.28 -6.32 -15.95
N ASP A 62 18.37 -5.72 -16.45
CA ASP A 62 19.72 -6.28 -16.37
C ASP A 62 20.32 -6.21 -14.94
N LYS A 63 19.76 -5.40 -14.05
CA LYS A 63 20.24 -5.25 -12.67
C LYS A 63 19.48 -6.11 -11.68
N VAL A 64 18.16 -6.14 -11.78
CA VAL A 64 17.29 -6.81 -10.82
C VAL A 64 16.04 -7.31 -11.55
N THR A 65 15.67 -8.56 -11.28
CA THR A 65 14.40 -9.14 -11.71
C THR A 65 13.61 -9.54 -10.46
N PRO A 66 12.57 -8.78 -10.06
CA PRO A 66 11.78 -9.12 -8.89
C PRO A 66 10.91 -10.36 -9.15
N GLU A 67 10.74 -11.20 -8.14
CA GLU A 67 9.71 -12.23 -8.13
C GLU A 67 8.41 -11.62 -7.56
N ILE A 68 7.34 -11.60 -8.36
CA ILE A 68 6.04 -11.11 -7.91
C ILE A 68 5.32 -12.22 -7.15
N VAL A 69 5.31 -12.12 -5.82
CA VAL A 69 4.70 -13.12 -4.94
C VAL A 69 3.17 -12.98 -4.89
N SER A 70 2.64 -11.76 -4.89
CA SER A 70 1.19 -11.51 -4.90
C SER A 70 0.86 -10.11 -5.39
N ILE A 71 -0.36 -9.96 -5.93
CA ILE A 71 -0.93 -8.67 -6.34
C ILE A 71 -2.29 -8.56 -5.65
N ASN A 72 -2.46 -7.54 -4.82
CA ASN A 72 -3.70 -7.30 -4.10
C ASN A 72 -4.19 -5.89 -4.39
N CYS A 73 -5.48 -5.76 -4.73
CA CYS A 73 -6.16 -4.47 -4.82
C CYS A 73 -6.93 -4.25 -3.52
N TRP A 74 -6.58 -3.21 -2.76
CA TRP A 74 -7.41 -2.73 -1.66
C TRP A 74 -8.05 -1.40 -2.03
N THR A 75 -9.17 -1.08 -1.38
CA THR A 75 -9.72 0.28 -1.40
C THR A 75 -9.17 1.02 -0.18
N MET A 76 -8.43 2.11 -0.42
CA MET A 76 -8.02 3.01 0.66
C MET A 76 -9.22 3.80 1.14
N ALA A 77 -9.51 3.73 2.44
CA ALA A 77 -10.60 4.46 3.04
C ALA A 77 -10.12 5.11 4.34
N ALA A 78 -10.51 6.37 4.55
CA ALA A 78 -10.31 7.08 5.81
C ALA A 78 -11.68 7.21 6.49
N TYR A 79 -12.01 6.25 7.35
CA TYR A 79 -13.24 6.29 8.16
C TYR A 79 -12.88 6.15 9.63
N THR A 80 -13.61 6.86 10.49
CA THR A 80 -13.53 6.69 11.94
C THR A 80 -14.95 6.57 12.46
N ALA A 81 -15.18 5.62 13.35
CA ALA A 81 -16.47 5.44 13.98
C ALA A 81 -16.84 6.71 14.77
N GLY A 82 -18.06 7.22 14.59
CA GLY A 82 -18.55 8.37 15.36
C GLY A 82 -18.64 8.09 16.87
N ARG A 83 -18.60 6.81 17.27
CA ARG A 83 -18.51 6.35 18.66
C ARG A 83 -17.89 4.93 18.70
N PHE A 84 -16.99 4.71 19.65
CA PHE A 84 -16.23 3.44 19.79
C PHE A 84 -16.90 2.42 20.72
N GLU A 85 -18.04 2.78 21.32
CA GLU A 85 -18.76 1.97 22.29
C GLU A 85 -20.27 2.00 21.98
N SER A 86 -20.96 0.90 22.26
CA SER A 86 -22.42 0.84 22.16
C SER A 86 -23.10 1.71 23.21
N LYS A 87 -24.36 2.11 22.95
CA LYS A 87 -25.20 2.74 23.99
C LYS A 87 -25.41 1.75 25.13
N GLY A 88 -24.65 1.90 26.20
CA GLY A 88 -24.64 0.98 27.36
C GLY A 88 -23.32 0.24 27.59
N GLY A 89 -22.27 0.49 26.79
CA GLY A 89 -20.88 0.10 27.10
C GLY A 89 -20.57 -1.39 27.06
N GLN A 90 -21.45 -2.22 26.48
CA GLN A 90 -21.28 -3.68 26.44
C GLN A 90 -20.53 -4.18 25.19
N VAL A 91 -20.35 -3.32 24.19
CA VAL A 91 -19.65 -3.64 22.94
C VAL A 91 -18.71 -2.50 22.58
N PHE A 92 -17.46 -2.83 22.30
CA PHE A 92 -16.41 -1.88 21.90
C PHE A 92 -15.92 -2.20 20.48
N LEU A 93 -15.70 -1.16 19.69
CA LEU A 93 -15.09 -1.24 18.36
C LEU A 93 -13.59 -0.95 18.47
N ALA A 94 -12.76 -1.80 17.85
CA ALA A 94 -11.31 -1.61 17.77
C ALA A 94 -10.78 -2.02 16.38
N GLY A 95 -9.56 -1.59 16.06
CA GLY A 95 -8.89 -1.88 14.77
C GLY A 95 -9.68 -1.39 13.55
N CYS A 96 -9.63 -2.16 12.46
CA CYS A 96 -10.32 -1.84 11.18
C CYS A 96 -11.82 -1.59 11.32
N SER A 97 -12.47 -2.10 12.38
CA SER A 97 -13.90 -1.87 12.67
C SER A 97 -14.19 -0.50 13.28
N ALA A 98 -13.18 0.17 13.83
CA ALA A 98 -13.28 1.46 14.50
C ALA A 98 -12.67 2.59 13.69
N HIS A 99 -11.61 2.30 12.94
CA HIS A 99 -11.04 3.21 11.97
C HIS A 99 -10.41 2.45 10.81
N THR A 100 -10.53 2.98 9.61
CA THR A 100 -9.71 2.59 8.46
C THR A 100 -8.90 3.82 8.09
N MET A 101 -7.60 3.68 7.91
CA MET A 101 -6.75 4.77 7.43
C MET A 101 -5.95 4.30 6.23
N PRO A 102 -5.68 5.19 5.26
CA PRO A 102 -4.60 5.03 4.31
C PRO A 102 -3.31 4.56 5.02
N PRO A 103 -2.57 3.57 4.49
CA PRO A 103 -1.29 3.15 5.05
C PRO A 103 -0.21 4.24 4.96
N THR A 104 -0.49 5.33 4.24
CA THR A 104 0.36 6.53 4.23
C THR A 104 0.54 7.05 5.66
N GLY A 105 1.76 6.99 6.17
CA GLY A 105 2.09 7.39 7.54
C GLY A 105 2.05 6.28 8.59
N GLY A 106 1.66 5.04 8.24
CA GLY A 106 1.73 3.88 9.15
C GLY A 106 0.81 3.96 10.37
N LEU A 107 -0.28 4.72 10.31
CA LEU A 107 -1.15 5.04 11.46
C LEU A 107 -2.25 3.99 11.75
N GLY A 108 -2.32 2.90 10.99
CA GLY A 108 -3.34 1.85 11.15
C GLY A 108 -3.05 0.83 12.25
N GLU A 109 -1.84 0.84 12.82
CA GLU A 109 -1.35 -0.17 13.75
C GLU A 109 -0.92 0.52 15.07
N HIS A 110 -1.86 0.71 16.00
CA HIS A 110 -1.57 1.04 17.40
C HIS A 110 -2.53 0.36 18.37
#